data_AF-A0A1I4LGW5-F1
#
_entry.id   AF-A0A1I4LGW5-F1
#
_cell.length_a   1.000
_cell.length_b   1.000
_cell.length_c   1.000
_cell.angle_alpha   90.00
_cell.angle_beta   90.00
_cell.angle_gamma   90.00
#
_symmetry.space_group_name_H-M   'P 1'
#
loop_
_entity.id
_entity.type
_entity.pdbx_description
1 polymer ?
#
loop_
_entity_poly.entity_id
_entity_poly.type
_entity_poly.pdbx_seq_one_letter_code
_entity_poly.pdbx_strand_id
1 'polypeptide(L)'
;MKMPVRRGEGTQRPGRQQPGWGRYDPRSEFENLWSEVGRFFQQGTTPTGERPWVPLVEEEEAEDAYLVRAELPGVPRENVSVELDANELHITGELEEEHHGKVLSRRTGRFSYRTMVPHDIDEDAVSADLADGVLTVRIPKSPQGKRRTIDISAQ
;
A
#
# COMPACT_ATOMS: atom_id res chain seq x y z
N MET A 1 -10.62 -33.03 67.69
CA MET A 1 -9.79 -31.81 67.78
C MET A 1 -8.81 -31.82 66.61
N LYS A 2 -8.95 -30.83 65.72
CA LYS A 2 -7.93 -30.24 64.82
C LYS A 2 -7.22 -31.07 63.72
N MET A 3 -7.57 -30.68 62.50
CA MET A 3 -6.78 -30.48 61.26
C MET A 3 -6.45 -31.69 60.35
N PRO A 4 -6.81 -31.61 59.04
CA PRO A 4 -6.57 -32.65 58.04
C PRO A 4 -5.30 -32.44 57.20
N VAL A 5 -4.83 -33.53 56.59
CA VAL A 5 -3.67 -33.62 55.68
C VAL A 5 -4.06 -33.22 54.25
N ARG A 6 -3.25 -32.38 53.60
CA ARG A 6 -3.28 -32.10 52.16
C ARG A 6 -2.69 -33.25 51.34
N ARG A 7 -3.41 -33.68 50.30
CA ARG A 7 -2.96 -34.34 49.06
C ARG A 7 -4.17 -34.23 48.11
N GLY A 8 -4.17 -33.52 46.98
CA GLY A 8 -3.19 -33.52 45.90
C GLY A 8 -3.86 -34.18 44.69
N GLU A 9 -4.27 -33.35 43.72
CA GLU A 9 -4.63 -33.67 42.32
C GLU A 9 -5.92 -34.44 42.01
N GLY A 10 -6.97 -33.65 41.78
CA GLY A 10 -8.07 -34.00 40.88
C GLY A 10 -7.64 -33.81 39.43
N THR A 11 -7.73 -34.90 38.69
CA THR A 11 -7.88 -35.05 37.25
C THR A 11 -8.62 -33.90 36.56
N GLN A 12 -7.94 -33.19 35.66
CA GLN A 12 -8.46 -32.87 34.32
C GLN A 12 -7.32 -32.39 33.41
N ARG A 13 -7.05 -33.22 32.41
CA ARG A 13 -6.01 -33.02 31.40
C ARG A 13 -6.38 -31.81 30.52
N PRO A 14 -5.43 -30.92 30.18
CA PRO A 14 -5.69 -29.84 29.23
C PRO A 14 -5.93 -30.44 27.84
N GLY A 15 -6.99 -29.99 27.19
CA GLY A 15 -7.32 -30.34 25.82
C GLY A 15 -6.20 -29.93 24.86
N ARG A 16 -5.44 -30.92 24.42
CA ARG A 16 -4.70 -30.97 23.15
C ARG A 16 -5.65 -31.66 22.16
N GLN A 17 -5.93 -31.25 20.94
CA GLN A 17 -5.41 -30.27 19.99
C GLN A 17 -6.54 -30.03 18.97
N GLN A 18 -6.55 -28.88 18.27
CA GLN A 18 -6.26 -28.90 16.83
C GLN A 18 -5.48 -27.63 16.49
N PRO A 19 -4.25 -27.75 15.93
CA PRO A 19 -3.58 -26.61 15.34
C PRO A 19 -4.33 -26.29 14.04
N GLY A 20 -5.19 -25.28 14.10
CA GLY A 20 -5.66 -24.63 12.89
C GLY A 20 -4.45 -23.96 12.26
N TRP A 21 -3.83 -24.66 11.31
CA TRP A 21 -3.00 -24.14 10.24
C TRP A 21 -3.23 -22.64 10.11
N GLY A 22 -2.22 -21.86 10.54
CA GLY A 22 -2.25 -20.42 10.38
C GLY A 22 -2.68 -20.15 8.96
N ARG A 23 -3.81 -19.47 8.80
CA ARG A 23 -4.12 -18.87 7.52
C ARG A 23 -2.92 -17.98 7.25
N TYR A 24 -2.07 -18.41 6.34
CA TYR A 24 -1.24 -17.51 5.60
C TYR A 24 -2.25 -16.54 4.98
N ASP A 25 -2.41 -15.38 5.61
CA ASP A 25 -3.21 -14.27 5.11
C ASP A 25 -2.19 -13.32 4.50
N PRO A 26 -1.94 -13.43 3.18
CA PRO A 26 -0.92 -12.62 2.51
C PRO A 26 -1.13 -11.13 2.76
N ARG A 27 -2.36 -10.71 3.05
CA ARG A 27 -2.75 -9.32 3.31
C ARG A 27 -2.18 -8.79 4.62
N SER A 28 -2.25 -9.57 5.70
CA SER A 28 -1.79 -9.13 7.02
C SER A 28 -0.26 -9.13 7.16
N GLU A 29 0.43 -10.01 6.43
CA GLU A 29 1.89 -9.99 6.31
C GLU A 29 2.37 -8.81 5.44
N PHE A 30 1.60 -8.47 4.39
CA PHE A 30 1.84 -7.30 3.54
C PHE A 30 1.68 -6.00 4.34
N GLU A 31 0.61 -5.84 5.13
CA GLU A 31 0.36 -4.67 5.99
C GLU A 31 1.48 -4.41 7.02
N ASN A 32 2.02 -5.47 7.64
CA ASN A 32 3.10 -5.35 8.62
C ASN A 32 4.46 -5.03 7.96
N LEU A 33 4.73 -5.60 6.78
CA LEU A 33 5.90 -5.25 5.98
C LEU A 33 5.82 -3.80 5.45
N TRP A 34 4.61 -3.34 5.15
CA TRP A 34 4.33 -2.04 4.56
C TRP A 34 4.61 -0.84 5.46
N SER A 35 4.25 -0.97 6.72
CA SER A 35 4.45 0.07 7.73
C SER A 35 5.94 0.23 8.09
N GLU A 36 6.75 -0.83 7.96
CA GLU A 36 8.21 -0.76 8.06
C GLU A 36 8.84 -0.13 6.81
N VAL A 37 8.47 -0.55 5.59
CA VAL A 37 9.04 -0.03 4.33
C VAL A 37 8.78 1.47 4.15
N GLY A 38 7.58 1.96 4.48
CA GLY A 38 7.24 3.38 4.41
C GLY A 38 8.11 4.26 5.33
N ARG A 39 8.55 3.72 6.48
CA ARG A 39 9.43 4.41 7.42
C ARG A 39 10.88 4.45 6.93
N PHE A 40 11.36 3.37 6.30
CA PHE A 40 12.71 3.29 5.75
C PHE A 40 12.89 4.15 4.47
N PHE A 41 11.83 4.35 3.69
CA PHE A 41 11.88 5.15 2.47
C PHE A 41 11.90 6.66 2.70
N GLN A 42 11.22 7.18 3.75
CA GLN A 42 11.45 8.56 4.21
C GLN A 42 12.92 8.81 4.57
N GLN A 43 13.67 7.75 4.88
CA GLN A 43 15.09 7.78 5.22
C GLN A 43 16.03 7.45 4.04
N GLY A 44 15.49 7.19 2.84
CA GLY A 44 16.27 7.01 1.59
C GLY A 44 17.20 5.79 1.56
N THR A 45 17.06 4.81 2.46
CA THR A 45 17.94 3.64 2.55
C THR A 45 17.16 2.35 2.82
N THR A 46 17.23 1.39 1.90
CA THR A 46 16.74 0.02 2.12
C THR A 46 17.83 -0.79 2.86
N PRO A 47 17.47 -1.71 3.77
CA PRO A 47 18.43 -2.57 4.47
C PRO A 47 19.27 -3.46 3.52
N THR A 48 18.83 -3.65 2.28
CA THR A 48 19.46 -4.53 1.26
C THR A 48 20.47 -3.80 0.37
N GLY A 49 20.59 -2.47 0.43
CA GLY A 49 21.51 -1.70 -0.42
C GLY A 49 21.04 -1.55 -1.88
N GLU A 50 19.84 -2.01 -2.20
CA GLU A 50 19.20 -1.84 -3.50
C GLU A 50 18.58 -0.44 -3.58
N ARG A 51 18.92 0.29 -4.66
CA ARG A 51 18.31 1.61 -4.88
C ARG A 51 16.84 1.41 -5.19
N PRO A 52 15.94 2.02 -4.40
CA PRO A 52 14.54 1.97 -4.73
C PRO A 52 14.27 2.59 -6.10
N TRP A 53 13.50 1.89 -6.93
CA TRP A 53 13.02 2.49 -8.16
C TRP A 53 11.89 3.46 -7.82
N VAL A 54 12.06 4.72 -8.22
CA VAL A 54 11.02 5.75 -8.11
C VAL A 54 10.45 5.98 -9.50
N PRO A 55 9.19 5.63 -9.77
CA PRO A 55 8.53 5.93 -11.03
C PRO A 55 8.33 7.44 -11.17
N LEU A 56 8.31 7.92 -12.43
CA LEU A 56 7.89 9.28 -12.70
C LEU A 56 6.36 9.33 -12.51
N VAL A 57 5.89 10.30 -11.74
CA VAL A 57 4.46 10.48 -11.47
C VAL A 57 4.05 11.90 -11.83
N GLU A 58 2.94 12.00 -12.54
CA GLU A 58 2.24 13.24 -12.84
C GLU A 58 0.91 13.25 -12.08
N GLU A 59 0.66 14.33 -11.35
CA GLU A 59 -0.57 14.56 -10.60
C GLU A 59 -1.29 15.76 -11.23
N GLU A 60 -2.54 15.56 -11.64
CA GLU A 60 -3.36 16.56 -12.29
C GLU A 60 -4.72 16.68 -11.57
N GLU A 61 -5.07 17.90 -11.15
CA GLU A 61 -6.41 18.21 -10.66
C GLU A 61 -7.28 18.69 -11.83
N ALA A 62 -8.20 17.84 -12.30
CA ALA A 62 -9.24 18.22 -13.25
C ALA A 62 -10.47 18.78 -12.54
N GLU A 63 -11.47 19.26 -13.30
CA GLU A 63 -12.70 19.82 -12.72
C GLU A 63 -13.53 18.76 -11.97
N ASP A 64 -13.55 17.53 -12.49
CA ASP A 64 -14.42 16.44 -12.05
C ASP A 64 -13.68 15.30 -11.34
N ALA A 65 -12.34 15.26 -11.43
CA ALA A 65 -11.53 14.20 -10.85
C ALA A 65 -10.10 14.65 -10.54
N TYR A 66 -9.42 13.91 -9.68
CA TYR A 66 -7.97 13.89 -9.54
C TYR A 66 -7.41 12.76 -10.40
N LEU A 67 -6.39 13.05 -11.20
CA LEU A 67 -5.72 12.10 -12.08
C LEU A 67 -4.28 11.92 -11.60
N VAL A 68 -3.88 10.68 -11.39
CA VAL A 68 -2.50 10.32 -11.05
C VAL A 68 -1.97 9.38 -12.12
N ARG A 69 -0.91 9.77 -12.82
CA ARG A 69 -0.28 8.98 -13.88
C ARG A 69 1.11 8.57 -13.46
N ALA A 70 1.38 7.27 -13.37
CA ALA A 70 2.69 6.73 -13.01
C ALA A 70 3.31 5.96 -14.18
N GLU A 71 4.55 6.29 -14.54
CA GLU A 71 5.29 5.58 -15.58
C GLU A 71 5.91 4.27 -15.05
N LEU A 72 5.30 3.15 -15.46
CA LEU A 72 5.65 1.79 -15.08
C LEU A 72 5.99 0.93 -16.32
N PRO A 73 7.00 1.29 -17.14
CA PRO A 73 7.33 0.55 -18.35
C PRO A 73 7.83 -0.86 -18.01
N GLY A 74 7.19 -1.87 -18.60
CA GLY A 74 7.55 -3.28 -18.44
C GLY A 74 7.08 -3.94 -17.15
N VAL A 75 6.33 -3.23 -16.29
CA VAL A 75 5.71 -3.84 -15.10
C VAL A 75 4.40 -4.50 -15.52
N PRO A 76 4.22 -5.80 -15.28
CA PRO A 76 2.94 -6.46 -15.56
C PRO A 76 1.88 -6.01 -14.53
N ARG A 77 0.62 -5.92 -14.95
CA ARG A 77 -0.48 -5.41 -14.10
C ARG A 77 -0.63 -6.19 -12.80
N GLU A 78 -0.36 -7.50 -12.83
CA GLU A 78 -0.44 -8.39 -11.67
C GLU A 78 0.59 -8.06 -10.59
N ASN A 79 1.65 -7.33 -10.95
CA ASN A 79 2.70 -6.90 -10.02
C ASN A 79 2.48 -5.45 -9.55
N VAL A 80 1.32 -4.85 -9.81
CA VAL A 80 0.95 -3.50 -9.36
C VAL A 80 -0.22 -3.59 -8.39
N SER A 81 -0.08 -2.99 -7.21
CA SER A 81 -1.19 -2.74 -6.27
C SER A 81 -1.46 -1.25 -6.17
N VAL A 82 -2.74 -0.89 -6.25
CA VAL A 82 -3.23 0.47 -6.06
C VAL A 82 -4.26 0.44 -4.94
N GLU A 83 -3.99 1.18 -3.87
CA GLU A 83 -4.80 1.24 -2.67
C GLU A 83 -5.12 2.70 -2.37
N LEU A 84 -6.35 2.98 -1.95
CA LEU A 84 -6.78 4.30 -1.51
C LEU A 84 -7.37 4.13 -0.11
N ASP A 85 -6.75 4.74 0.89
CA ASP A 85 -7.22 4.72 2.27
C ASP A 85 -7.56 6.16 2.71
N ALA A 86 -8.86 6.43 2.88
CA ALA A 86 -9.45 7.73 3.21
C ALA A 86 -9.12 8.86 2.23
N ASN A 87 -7.86 9.29 2.20
CA ASN A 87 -7.37 10.31 1.27
C ASN A 87 -5.88 10.15 0.95
N GLU A 88 -5.26 9.01 1.26
CA GLU A 88 -3.91 8.66 0.84
C GLU A 88 -4.00 7.63 -0.30
N LEU A 89 -3.54 7.99 -1.49
CA LEU A 89 -3.36 7.07 -2.61
C LEU A 89 -1.99 6.42 -2.50
N HIS A 90 -1.96 5.10 -2.61
CA HIS A 90 -0.77 4.30 -2.49
C HIS A 90 -0.62 3.38 -3.70
N ILE A 91 0.46 3.55 -4.45
CA ILE A 91 0.78 2.82 -5.68
C ILE A 91 2.08 2.04 -5.45
N THR A 92 2.04 0.74 -5.70
CA THR A 92 3.14 -0.15 -5.33
C THR A 92 3.33 -1.23 -6.37
N GLY A 93 4.54 -1.76 -6.47
CA GLY A 93 4.78 -2.88 -7.34
C GLY A 93 6.24 -3.26 -7.47
N GLU A 94 6.49 -4.27 -8.29
CA GLU A 94 7.82 -4.84 -8.45
C GLU A 94 8.09 -5.20 -9.91
N LEU A 95 9.25 -4.77 -10.40
CA LEU A 95 9.77 -5.19 -11.70
C LEU A 95 10.81 -6.28 -11.49
N GLU A 96 10.40 -7.52 -11.76
CA GLU A 96 11.24 -8.71 -11.61
C GLU A 96 12.43 -8.73 -12.58
N GLU A 97 13.55 -9.31 -12.15
CA GLU A 97 14.71 -9.55 -13.00
C GLU A 97 14.53 -10.78 -13.90
N GLU A 98 14.33 -10.56 -15.20
CA GLU A 98 14.42 -11.67 -16.16
C GLU A 98 15.88 -11.88 -16.60
N HIS A 99 16.52 -12.95 -16.10
CA HIS A 99 17.94 -13.23 -16.27
C HIS A 99 18.32 -13.68 -17.69
N HIS A 100 18.65 -12.75 -18.58
CA HIS A 100 19.16 -13.07 -19.92
C HIS A 100 20.49 -12.35 -20.19
N GLY A 101 21.62 -13.02 -19.91
CA GLY A 101 22.97 -12.63 -20.37
C GLY A 101 23.67 -11.51 -19.60
N LYS A 102 24.70 -10.90 -20.21
CA LYS A 102 25.45 -9.76 -19.65
C LYS A 102 24.64 -8.47 -19.81
N VAL A 103 23.93 -8.08 -18.76
CA VAL A 103 23.19 -6.81 -18.67
C VAL A 103 24.10 -5.73 -18.07
N LEU A 104 24.20 -4.55 -18.71
CA LEU A 104 25.08 -3.44 -18.29
C LEU A 104 24.39 -2.44 -17.36
N SER A 105 23.07 -2.28 -17.50
CA SER A 105 22.22 -1.45 -16.64
C SER A 105 20.77 -1.84 -16.90
N ARG A 106 20.01 -2.14 -15.84
CA ARG A 106 18.57 -2.40 -15.94
C ARG A 106 17.85 -1.68 -14.81
N ARG A 107 16.64 -1.21 -15.12
CA ARG A 107 15.67 -0.67 -14.16
C ARG A 107 14.96 -1.90 -13.57
N THR A 108 15.39 -2.34 -12.40
CA THR A 108 14.79 -3.44 -11.63
C THR A 108 14.56 -2.99 -10.21
N GLY A 109 13.64 -3.68 -9.53
CA GLY A 109 13.36 -3.47 -8.12
C GLY A 109 11.94 -3.03 -7.83
N ARG A 110 11.66 -2.96 -6.53
CA ARG A 110 10.37 -2.55 -5.98
C ARG A 110 10.21 -1.05 -6.02
N PHE A 111 9.00 -0.61 -6.30
CA PHE A 111 8.59 0.79 -6.18
C PHE A 111 7.43 0.95 -5.21
N SER A 112 7.39 2.13 -4.60
CA SER A 112 6.29 2.58 -3.76
C SER A 112 6.16 4.08 -3.95
N TYR A 113 4.94 4.53 -4.24
CA TYR A 113 4.61 5.92 -4.38
C TYR A 113 3.34 6.21 -3.57
N ARG A 114 3.35 7.31 -2.82
CA ARG A 114 2.22 7.77 -2.01
C ARG A 114 1.97 9.23 -2.28
N THR A 115 0.70 9.59 -2.40
CA THR A 115 0.28 11.00 -2.46
C THR A 115 -1.02 11.18 -1.69
N MET A 116 -1.20 12.39 -1.18
CA MET A 116 -2.43 12.79 -0.50
C MET A 116 -3.37 13.39 -1.52
N VAL A 117 -4.55 12.81 -1.66
CA VAL A 117 -5.65 13.41 -2.41
C VAL A 117 -6.55 14.23 -1.48
N PRO A 118 -7.26 15.23 -2.02
CA PRO A 118 -8.25 15.97 -1.25
C PRO A 118 -9.40 15.10 -0.73
N HIS A 119 -10.06 15.53 0.34
CA HIS A 119 -11.09 14.75 1.04
C HIS A 119 -12.44 14.71 0.32
N ASP A 120 -12.65 15.55 -0.68
CA ASP A 120 -13.87 15.65 -1.47
C ASP A 120 -13.85 14.70 -2.68
N ILE A 121 -13.70 13.41 -2.42
CA ILE A 121 -13.63 12.35 -3.43
C ILE A 121 -14.78 11.35 -3.31
N ASP A 122 -15.08 10.67 -4.41
CA ASP A 122 -16.00 9.53 -4.47
C ASP A 122 -15.18 8.24 -4.55
N GLU A 123 -14.91 7.64 -3.39
CA GLU A 123 -14.06 6.44 -3.25
C GLU A 123 -14.63 5.22 -4.00
N ASP A 124 -15.97 5.11 -4.08
CA ASP A 124 -16.65 3.99 -4.75
C ASP A 124 -16.51 4.03 -6.28
N ALA A 125 -16.19 5.22 -6.83
CA ALA A 125 -16.08 5.46 -8.27
C ALA A 125 -14.63 5.52 -8.77
N VAL A 126 -13.65 5.20 -7.93
CA VAL A 126 -12.22 5.20 -8.29
C VAL A 126 -11.95 4.11 -9.33
N SER A 127 -11.12 4.44 -10.31
CA SER A 127 -10.70 3.50 -11.36
C SER A 127 -9.21 3.61 -11.62
N ALA A 128 -8.60 2.50 -12.04
CA ALA A 128 -7.20 2.44 -12.42
C ALA A 128 -7.06 1.62 -13.71
N ASP A 129 -6.24 2.11 -14.63
CA ASP A 129 -5.93 1.44 -15.90
C ASP A 129 -4.41 1.48 -16.13
N LEU A 130 -3.85 0.38 -16.64
CA LEU A 130 -2.43 0.29 -17.01
C LEU A 130 -2.34 -0.02 -18.50
N ALA A 131 -2.02 1.00 -19.28
CA ALA A 131 -1.89 0.92 -20.73
C ALA A 131 -0.53 1.49 -21.16
N ASP A 132 0.12 0.83 -22.12
CA ASP A 132 1.39 1.27 -22.71
C ASP A 132 2.52 1.59 -21.69
N GLY A 133 2.48 0.93 -20.53
CA GLY A 133 3.43 1.16 -19.43
C GLY A 133 3.16 2.41 -18.60
N VAL A 134 1.96 2.99 -18.67
CA VAL A 134 1.51 4.11 -17.86
C VAL A 134 0.27 3.69 -17.06
N LEU A 135 0.40 3.70 -15.73
CA LEU A 135 -0.72 3.53 -14.82
C LEU A 135 -1.46 4.86 -14.69
N THR A 136 -2.74 4.90 -15.00
CA THR A 136 -3.62 6.05 -14.80
C THR A 136 -4.64 5.72 -13.73
N VAL A 137 -4.56 6.40 -12.59
CA VAL A 137 -5.56 6.33 -11.51
C VAL A 137 -6.45 7.56 -11.61
N ARG A 138 -7.76 7.34 -11.72
CA ARG A 138 -8.79 8.39 -11.76
C ARG A 138 -9.61 8.31 -10.48
N ILE A 139 -9.59 9.41 -9.73
CA ILE A 139 -10.26 9.56 -8.44
C ILE A 139 -11.32 10.67 -8.60
N PRO A 140 -12.58 10.32 -8.85
CA PRO A 140 -13.63 11.30 -9.06
C PRO A 140 -13.84 12.17 -7.82
N LYS A 141 -14.15 13.44 -8.05
CA LYS A 141 -14.54 14.36 -6.98
C LYS A 141 -15.96 14.06 -6.52
N SER A 142 -16.19 14.17 -5.22
CA SER A 142 -17.52 14.04 -4.64
C SER A 142 -18.44 15.16 -5.18
N PRO A 143 -19.70 14.86 -5.55
CA PRO A 143 -20.66 15.88 -5.96
C PRO A 143 -20.95 16.93 -4.87
N GLN A 144 -20.55 16.67 -3.62
CA GLN A 144 -20.68 17.61 -2.50
C GLN A 144 -19.47 18.55 -2.35
N GLY A 145 -18.36 18.28 -3.04
CA GLY A 145 -17.12 19.07 -3.05
C GLY A 145 -17.23 20.35 -3.86
N LYS A 146 -18.11 21.29 -3.47
CA LYS A 146 -18.11 22.62 -4.10
C LYS A 146 -16.96 23.46 -3.57
N ARG A 147 -15.95 23.68 -4.42
CA ARG A 147 -14.85 24.64 -4.20
C ARG A 147 -15.45 26.00 -3.79
N ARG A 148 -15.04 26.52 -2.62
CA ARG A 148 -15.49 27.84 -2.14
C ARG A 148 -14.40 28.86 -2.40
N THR A 149 -14.68 29.85 -3.24
CA THR A 149 -13.85 31.05 -3.35
C THR A 149 -14.06 31.91 -2.11
N ILE A 150 -12.98 32.31 -1.45
CA ILE A 150 -13.03 33.25 -0.32
C ILE A 150 -12.52 34.59 -0.83
N ASP A 151 -13.39 35.60 -0.86
CA ASP A 151 -13.01 36.97 -1.19
C ASP A 151 -12.17 37.57 -0.05
N ILE A 152 -11.06 38.22 -0.41
CA ILE A 152 -10.19 38.91 0.56
C ILE A 152 -10.72 40.34 0.74
N SER A 153 -11.26 40.65 1.91
CA SER A 153 -11.64 42.01 2.29
C SER A 153 -10.44 42.76 2.91
N ALA A 154 -10.07 43.90 2.30
CA ALA A 154 -9.14 44.86 2.88
C ALA A 154 -9.87 45.83 3.81
N GLN A 155 -9.23 46.19 4.92
CA GLN A 155 -9.76 47.08 5.96
C GLN A 155 -9.14 48.47 5.86
#